data_AF-A0A9Q8V581-F1
#
_entry.id   AF-A0A9Q8V581-F1
#
_cell.length_a   1.000
_cell.length_b   1.000
_cell.length_c   1.000
_cell.angle_alpha   90.00
_cell.angle_beta   90.00
_cell.angle_gamma   90.00
#
_symmetry.space_group_name_H-M   'P 1'
#
loop_
_entity.id
_entity.type
_entity.pdbx_description
1 polymer ?
#
loop_
_entity_poly.entity_id
_entity_poly.type
_entity_poly.pdbx_seq_one_letter_code
_entity_poly.pdbx_strand_id
1 'polypeptide(L)'
;MKDINQEIRRLGENLKGHLAPDIVDFDLEYIDYSKSILASETLCDHIADYDVVITSDEYKQIVNIVNKLNLELDDRYLYINPENIK
;
A
#
# COMPACT_ATOMS: atom_id res chain seq x y z
N MET A 1 10.84 12.19 4.20
CA MET A 1 10.90 10.94 5.01
C MET A 1 9.86 10.90 6.13
N LYS A 2 9.80 11.85 7.08
CA LYS A 2 8.73 11.80 8.11
C LYS A 2 7.31 11.90 7.52
N ASP A 3 7.16 12.66 6.44
CA ASP A 3 5.88 12.85 5.76
C ASP A 3 5.38 11.56 5.07
N ILE A 4 6.24 10.92 4.27
CA ILE A 4 5.88 9.68 3.57
C ILE A 4 5.56 8.52 4.52
N ASN A 5 6.23 8.44 5.68
CA ASN A 5 5.90 7.42 6.69
C ASN A 5 4.48 7.60 7.25
N GLN A 6 4.02 8.84 7.42
CA GLN A 6 2.67 9.12 7.88
C GLN A 6 1.64 8.83 6.78
N GLU A 7 1.97 9.11 5.52
CA GLU A 7 1.12 8.74 4.38
C GLU A 7 0.95 7.23 4.25
N ILE A 8 2.03 6.45 4.36
CA ILE A 8 1.96 4.98 4.32
C ILE A 8 1.16 4.45 5.52
N ARG A 9 1.37 4.98 6.73
CA ARG A 9 0.58 4.58 7.91
C ARG A 9 -0.91 4.89 7.70
N ARG A 10 -1.25 6.07 7.18
CA ARG A 10 -2.65 6.44 6.90
C ARG A 10 -3.27 5.54 5.85
N LEU A 11 -2.54 5.21 4.78
CA LEU A 11 -2.99 4.24 3.79
C LEU A 11 -3.27 2.88 4.46
N GLY A 12 -2.31 2.36 5.23
CA GLY A 12 -2.46 1.09 5.95
C GLY A 12 -3.70 1.08 6.85
N GLU A 13 -3.92 2.13 7.66
CA GLU A 13 -5.11 2.22 8.51
C GLU A 13 -6.43 2.18 7.71
N ASN A 14 -6.48 2.82 6.53
CA ASN A 14 -7.66 2.71 5.65
C ASN A 14 -7.84 1.27 5.14
N LEU A 15 -6.74 0.60 4.80
CA LEU A 15 -6.74 -0.78 4.31
C LEU A 15 -7.17 -1.79 5.37
N LYS A 16 -7.25 -1.48 6.66
CA LYS A 16 -7.81 -2.39 7.69
C LYS A 16 -9.31 -2.70 7.49
N GLY A 17 -10.01 -1.92 6.66
CA GLY A 17 -11.36 -2.25 6.20
C GLY A 17 -11.40 -3.36 5.13
N HIS A 18 -10.25 -3.65 4.52
CA HIS A 18 -10.09 -4.53 3.37
C HIS A 18 -9.20 -5.75 3.70
N LEU A 19 -8.15 -5.54 4.48
CA LEU A 19 -7.19 -6.52 4.96
C LEU A 19 -7.37 -6.76 6.46
N ALA A 20 -6.93 -7.94 6.92
CA ALA A 20 -6.93 -8.24 8.34
C ALA A 20 -6.01 -7.25 9.10
N PRO A 21 -6.45 -6.64 10.22
CA PRO A 21 -5.69 -5.60 10.90
C PRO A 21 -4.29 -6.03 11.35
N ASP A 22 -4.12 -7.29 11.74
CA ASP A 22 -2.83 -7.86 12.17
C ASP A 22 -1.81 -7.95 11.03
N ILE A 23 -2.27 -8.20 9.80
CA ILE A 23 -1.43 -8.17 8.59
C ILE A 23 -0.97 -6.74 8.32
N VAL A 24 -1.91 -5.80 8.34
CA VAL A 24 -1.59 -4.37 8.13
C VAL A 24 -0.61 -3.86 9.19
N ASP A 25 -0.86 -4.18 10.46
CA ASP A 25 0.00 -3.74 11.55
C ASP A 25 1.41 -4.30 11.39
N PHE A 26 1.55 -5.57 11.03
CA PHE A 26 2.82 -6.21 10.72
C PHE A 26 3.57 -5.50 9.59
N ASP A 27 2.90 -5.17 8.49
CA ASP A 27 3.54 -4.46 7.36
C ASP A 27 4.00 -3.05 7.75
N LEU A 28 3.22 -2.35 8.57
CA LEU A 28 3.54 -1.00 9.03
C LEU A 28 4.72 -0.97 10.01
N GLU A 29 5.03 -2.07 10.72
CA GLU A 29 6.19 -2.16 11.61
C GLU A 29 7.52 -1.95 10.85
N TYR A 30 7.59 -2.28 9.56
CA TYR A 30 8.79 -2.03 8.74
C TYR A 30 9.20 -0.55 8.71
N ILE A 31 8.24 0.38 8.89
CA ILE A 31 8.51 1.82 8.97
C ILE A 31 9.41 2.16 10.16
N ASP A 32 9.22 1.49 11.31
CA ASP A 32 9.99 1.74 12.52
C ASP A 32 11.45 1.27 12.39
N TYR A 33 11.71 0.38 11.44
CA TYR A 33 13.05 -0.04 11.03
C TYR A 33 13.58 0.76 9.83
N SER A 34 13.00 1.92 9.52
CA SER A 34 13.35 2.76 8.36
C SER A 34 13.19 2.08 7.00
N LYS A 35 12.36 1.03 6.92
CA LYS A 35 12.08 0.28 5.69
C LYS A 35 10.72 0.68 5.11
N SER A 36 10.51 1.97 4.88
CA SER A 36 9.22 2.50 4.41
C SER A 36 8.84 2.02 3.01
N ILE A 37 9.82 1.82 2.11
CA ILE A 37 9.58 1.23 0.79
C ILE A 37 9.04 -0.19 0.95
N LEU A 38 9.71 -1.02 1.75
CA LEU A 38 9.27 -2.39 2.01
C LEU A 38 7.86 -2.42 2.62
N ALA A 39 7.57 -1.55 3.60
CA ALA A 39 6.22 -1.44 4.17
C ALA A 39 5.16 -1.18 3.09
N SER A 40 5.45 -0.25 2.17
CA SER A 40 4.54 0.07 1.05
C SER A 40 4.40 -1.07 0.05
N GLU A 41 5.51 -1.73 -0.30
CA GLU A 41 5.51 -2.85 -1.25
C GLU A 41 4.74 -4.05 -0.68
N THR A 42 5.01 -4.42 0.59
CA THR A 42 4.35 -5.55 1.25
C THR A 42 2.84 -5.32 1.41
N LEU A 43 2.39 -4.09 1.71
CA LEU A 43 0.96 -3.78 1.69
C LEU A 43 0.34 -4.03 0.31
N CYS A 44 1.02 -3.65 -0.78
CA CYS A 44 0.53 -3.87 -2.15
C CYS A 44 0.54 -5.36 -2.52
N ASP A 45 1.59 -6.08 -2.11
CA ASP A 45 1.70 -7.53 -2.31
C ASP A 45 0.54 -8.26 -1.60
N HIS A 46 0.21 -7.89 -0.35
CA HIS A 46 -0.94 -8.48 0.35
C HIS A 46 -2.30 -8.13 -0.27
N ILE A 47 -2.47 -6.93 -0.84
CA ILE A 47 -3.69 -6.61 -1.61
C ILE A 47 -3.82 -7.58 -2.80
N ALA A 48 -2.72 -7.83 -3.52
CA ALA A 48 -2.70 -8.74 -4.64
C ALA A 48 -2.91 -10.21 -4.23
N ASP A 49 -2.16 -10.69 -3.22
CA ASP A 49 -2.18 -12.08 -2.78
C ASP A 49 -3.54 -12.53 -2.21
N TYR A 50 -4.31 -11.59 -1.65
CA TYR A 50 -5.64 -11.85 -1.11
C TYR A 50 -6.79 -11.45 -2.05
N ASP A 51 -6.50 -11.09 -3.31
CA ASP A 51 -7.48 -10.63 -4.30
C ASP A 51 -8.41 -9.53 -3.76
N VAL A 52 -7.83 -8.61 -2.97
CA VAL A 52 -8.58 -7.56 -2.28
C VAL A 52 -8.94 -6.44 -3.26
N VAL A 53 -10.23 -6.12 -3.33
CA VAL A 53 -10.70 -4.96 -4.08
C VAL A 53 -10.63 -3.72 -3.20
N ILE A 54 -9.70 -2.82 -3.54
CA ILE A 54 -9.57 -1.49 -2.91
C ILE A 54 -10.40 -0.45 -3.67
N THR A 55 -10.61 0.71 -3.06
CA THR A 55 -11.31 1.83 -3.69
C THR A 55 -10.39 2.59 -4.66
N SER A 56 -10.99 3.31 -5.62
CA SER A 56 -10.22 4.18 -6.52
C SER A 56 -9.47 5.31 -5.79
N ASP A 57 -9.91 5.71 -4.59
CA ASP A 57 -9.20 6.70 -3.78
C ASP A 57 -7.94 6.12 -3.13
N GLU A 58 -8.05 4.92 -2.55
CA GLU A 58 -6.90 4.18 -2.00
C GLU A 58 -5.87 3.87 -3.08
N TYR A 59 -6.32 3.46 -4.27
CA TYR A 59 -5.42 3.23 -5.39
C TYR A 59 -4.67 4.51 -5.81
N LYS A 60 -5.35 5.67 -5.85
CA LYS A 60 -4.68 6.96 -6.10
C LYS A 60 -3.66 7.31 -5.02
N GLN A 61 -3.96 6.99 -3.76
CA GLN A 61 -3.00 7.18 -2.66
C GLN A 61 -1.76 6.30 -2.84
N ILE A 62 -1.92 5.04 -3.23
CA ILE A 62 -0.82 4.12 -3.57
C ILE A 62 0.05 4.72 -4.68
N VAL A 63 -0.55 5.11 -5.81
CA VAL A 63 0.19 5.71 -6.94
C VAL A 63 0.94 6.97 -6.51
N ASN A 64 0.36 7.80 -5.66
CA ASN A 64 1.03 8.98 -5.13
C ASN A 64 2.23 8.63 -4.23
N ILE A 65 2.12 7.59 -3.39
CA ILE A 65 3.22 7.09 -2.56
C ILE A 65 4.36 6.54 -3.43
N VAL A 66 4.05 5.71 -4.43
CA VAL A 66 5.01 5.16 -5.40
C VAL A 66 5.79 6.28 -6.08
N ASN A 67 5.09 7.30 -6.59
CA ASN A 67 5.71 8.46 -7.21
C ASN A 67 6.60 9.25 -6.23
N LYS A 68 6.17 9.48 -4.99
CA LYS A 68 6.96 10.17 -3.96
C LYS A 68 8.20 9.41 -3.54
N LEU A 69 8.16 8.08 -3.60
CA LEU A 69 9.29 7.20 -3.34
C LEU A 69 10.21 7.04 -4.57
N ASN A 70 9.87 7.65 -5.72
CA ASN A 70 10.54 7.48 -7.02
C ASN A 70 10.65 6.01 -7.44
N LEU A 71 9.61 5.22 -7.15
CA LEU A 71 9.49 3.84 -7.59
C LEU A 71 8.87 3.77 -8.98
N GLU A 72 9.18 2.71 -9.72
CA GLU A 72 8.52 2.42 -11.00
C GLU A 72 7.09 1.92 -10.73
N LEU A 73 6.13 2.41 -11.51
CA LEU A 73 4.77 1.91 -11.48
C LEU A 73 4.67 0.66 -12.36
N ASP A 74 5.12 -0.46 -11.80
CA ASP A 74 5.16 -1.78 -12.45
C ASP A 74 3.89 -2.61 -12.17
N ASP A 75 3.92 -3.88 -12.60
CA ASP A 75 2.81 -4.82 -12.47
C ASP A 75 2.32 -4.99 -11.02
N ARG A 76 3.16 -4.83 -10.00
CA ARG A 76 2.75 -4.92 -8.58
C ARG A 76 1.64 -3.92 -8.29
N TYR A 77 1.82 -2.69 -8.76
CA TYR A 77 0.87 -1.62 -8.52
C TYR A 77 -0.25 -1.64 -9.56
N LEU A 78 0.05 -1.95 -10.82
CA LEU A 78 -0.97 -1.95 -11.88
C LEU A 78 -1.99 -3.08 -11.69
N TYR A 79 -1.60 -4.23 -11.16
CA TYR A 79 -2.50 -5.37 -10.93
C TYR A 79 -3.63 -5.03 -9.95
N ILE A 80 -3.31 -4.31 -8.88
CA ILE A 80 -4.27 -3.96 -7.81
C ILE A 80 -5.16 -2.75 -8.14
N ASN A 81 -5.10 -2.23 -9.37
CA ASN A 81 -6.00 -1.17 -9.82
C ASN A 81 -7.45 -1.69 -9.88
N PRO A 82 -8.39 -1.11 -9.11
CA PRO A 82 -9.78 -1.58 -9.11
C PRO A 82 -10.48 -1.42 -10.46
N GLU A 83 -9.97 -0.60 -11.38
CA GLU A 83 -10.52 -0.47 -12.74
C GLU A 83 -10.16 -1.64 -13.66
N ASN A 84 -9.19 -2.47 -13.27
CA ASN A 84 -8.76 -3.64 -14.05
C ASN A 84 -9.63 -4.89 -13.77
N ILE A 85 -10.41 -4.88 -12.68
CA ILE A 85 -11.28 -5.99 -12.29
C ILE A 85 -12.62 -5.82 -13.03
N LYS A 86 -12.79 -6.56 -14.12
CA LYS A 86 -14.01 -6.60 -14.95
C LYS A 86 -14.90 -7.79 -14.61
#